data_AF-A0A151R6N4-F1
#
_entry.id   AF-A0A151R6N4-F1
#
_cell.length_a   1.000
_cell.length_b   1.000
_cell.length_c   1.000
_cell.angle_alpha   90.00
_cell.angle_beta   90.00
_cell.angle_gamma   90.00
#
_symmetry.space_group_name_H-M   'P 1'
#
loop_
_entity.id
_entity.type
_entity.pdbx_description
1 polymer ?
#
loop_
_entity_poly.entity_id
_entity_poly.type
_entity_poly.pdbx_seq_one_letter_code
_entity_poly.pdbx_strand_id
1 'polypeptide(L)'
;MESEFSSEYQNMDFRRDSIVTRSVWACNVEYEFQLIGSVIGDYPFISMDTEFPGVVVRNLPKFGSSNSFIWEFNFCNFDVTRHLHAPDSIDLLRRQGIDFEKNRRFGIHTAHFAALMMRSGLACNNNIHWITFHGAYDFGVYDVKHLLKFCPNLYGGLDRVCKSLNLDRMIGKSHQAGSDSLLTLHAFLKIKDTYLQTQDQNSMLKYAGVMYGLEVP
;
A
#
# COMPACT_ATOMS: atom_id res chain seq x y z
N MET A 1 7.33 -2.69 35.77
CA MET A 1 8.35 -2.29 34.77
C MET A 1 7.69 -2.48 33.41
N GLU A 2 6.70 -1.63 33.17
CA GLU A 2 6.00 -1.41 31.90
C GLU A 2 6.52 -0.04 31.40
N SER A 3 6.54 0.21 30.09
CA SER A 3 7.32 1.26 29.38
C SER A 3 8.75 0.79 29.08
N GLU A 4 9.15 0.56 27.83
CA GLU A 4 9.39 1.61 26.81
C GLU A 4 8.97 1.22 25.36
N PHE A 5 8.47 0.01 25.11
CA PHE A 5 8.27 -0.50 23.74
C PHE A 5 6.87 -0.33 23.14
N SER A 6 5.90 0.21 23.88
CA SER A 6 4.51 0.47 23.39
C SER A 6 4.41 1.66 22.40
N SER A 7 5.53 2.17 21.89
CA SER A 7 5.64 3.57 21.47
C SER A 7 5.74 3.78 19.96
N GLU A 8 6.04 2.77 19.12
CA GLU A 8 6.23 3.00 17.68
C GLU A 8 4.95 3.49 16.98
N TYR A 9 3.84 2.75 17.10
CA TYR A 9 2.56 3.13 16.50
C TYR A 9 1.91 4.34 17.18
N GLN A 10 2.04 4.47 18.50
CA GLN A 10 1.51 5.61 19.25
C GLN A 10 2.28 6.92 18.98
N ASN A 11 3.55 6.84 18.60
CA ASN A 11 4.37 8.00 18.23
C ASN A 11 4.32 8.34 16.73
N MET A 12 3.64 7.53 15.90
CA MET A 12 3.41 7.90 14.52
C MET A 12 2.33 8.98 14.43
N ASP A 13 2.74 10.18 14.05
CA ASP A 13 1.85 11.31 13.87
C ASP A 13 1.07 11.16 12.54
N PHE A 14 -0.09 10.51 12.61
CA PHE A 14 -1.03 10.36 11.50
C PHE A 14 -2.00 11.56 11.37
N ARG A 15 -1.58 12.76 11.75
CA ARG A 15 -2.39 13.97 11.56
C ARG A 15 -2.86 14.06 10.11
N ARG A 16 -4.16 14.27 9.90
CA ARG A 16 -4.77 14.41 8.55
C ARG A 16 -4.05 15.46 7.70
N ASP A 17 -3.53 16.50 8.33
CA ASP A 17 -2.87 17.63 7.67
C ASP A 17 -1.42 17.33 7.22
N SER A 18 -0.84 16.18 7.64
CA SER A 18 0.51 15.77 7.27
C SER A 18 0.59 14.74 6.13
N ILE A 19 -0.57 14.30 5.60
CA ILE A 19 -0.63 13.32 4.52
C ILE A 19 -0.75 14.03 3.17
N VAL A 20 0.27 13.89 2.34
CA VAL A 20 0.30 14.48 0.99
C VAL A 20 0.00 13.39 -0.04
N THR A 21 -1.18 13.46 -0.64
CA THR A 21 -1.54 12.62 -1.80
C THR A 21 -1.03 13.26 -3.09
N ARG A 22 -0.29 12.49 -3.87
CA ARG A 22 0.37 12.89 -5.11
C ARG A 22 -0.19 12.08 -6.27
N SER A 23 -1.03 12.71 -7.08
CA SER A 23 -1.59 12.08 -8.29
C SER A 23 -0.53 12.09 -9.40
N VAL A 24 -0.17 10.90 -9.87
CA VAL A 24 0.91 10.67 -10.84
C VAL A 24 0.32 10.27 -12.19
N TRP A 25 0.75 11.00 -13.21
CA TRP A 25 0.34 10.92 -14.61
C TRP A 25 1.60 10.87 -15.49
N ALA A 26 1.43 10.65 -16.79
CA ALA A 26 2.58 10.56 -17.71
C ALA A 26 3.45 11.82 -17.70
N CYS A 27 2.88 13.00 -17.44
CA CYS A 27 3.62 14.27 -17.47
C CYS A 27 4.54 14.49 -16.26
N ASN A 28 4.29 13.84 -15.12
CA ASN A 28 5.07 14.03 -13.88
C ASN A 28 5.69 12.75 -13.33
N VAL A 29 5.47 11.59 -13.95
CA VAL A 29 5.95 10.28 -13.44
C VAL A 29 7.46 10.27 -13.17
N GLU A 30 8.27 10.81 -14.07
CA GLU A 30 9.73 10.89 -13.89
C GLU A 30 10.13 11.71 -12.66
N TYR A 31 9.50 12.88 -12.47
CA TYR A 31 9.74 13.74 -11.31
C TYR A 31 9.33 13.04 -10.00
N GLU A 32 8.18 12.36 -10.00
CA GLU A 32 7.70 11.64 -8.82
C GLU A 32 8.59 10.44 -8.47
N PHE A 33 9.12 9.73 -9.47
CA PHE A 33 10.09 8.65 -9.23
C PHE A 33 11.44 9.16 -8.70
N GLN A 34 11.90 10.34 -9.14
CA GLN A 34 13.08 10.99 -8.56
C GLN A 34 12.85 11.36 -7.10
N LEU A 35 11.67 11.91 -6.78
CA LEU A 35 11.28 12.21 -5.40
C LEU A 35 11.24 10.93 -4.56
N ILE A 36 10.61 9.86 -5.05
CA ILE A 36 10.59 8.57 -4.37
C ILE A 36 12.01 8.08 -4.08
N GLY A 37 12.88 8.06 -5.10
CA GLY A 37 14.28 7.64 -4.92
C GLY A 37 15.04 8.47 -3.89
N SER A 38 14.72 9.76 -3.77
CA SER A 38 15.35 10.64 -2.76
C SER A 38 14.91 10.37 -1.32
N VAL A 39 13.69 9.84 -1.13
CA VAL A 39 13.14 9.59 0.20
C VAL A 39 13.22 8.12 0.61
N ILE A 40 13.29 7.17 -0.33
CA ILE A 40 13.05 5.74 -0.03
C ILE A 40 13.99 5.14 1.02
N GLY A 41 15.21 5.68 1.19
CA GLY A 41 16.15 5.27 2.23
C GLY A 41 15.68 5.55 3.66
N ASP A 42 14.76 6.48 3.85
CA ASP A 42 14.18 6.85 5.14
C ASP A 42 12.84 6.18 5.43
N TYR A 43 12.34 5.37 4.50
CA TYR A 43 10.99 4.84 4.53
C TYR A 43 11.01 3.32 4.20
N PRO A 44 11.36 2.46 5.19
CA PRO A 44 11.60 1.04 4.96
C PRO A 44 10.33 0.20 4.73
N PHE A 45 9.15 0.76 5.02
CA PHE A 45 7.86 0.08 4.83
C PHE A 45 7.05 0.79 3.78
N ILE A 46 6.66 0.02 2.75
CA ILE A 46 5.87 0.50 1.64
C ILE A 46 4.57 -0.27 1.58
N SER A 47 3.43 0.40 1.72
CA SER A 47 2.16 -0.25 1.42
C SER A 47 1.75 -0.02 -0.02
N MET A 48 1.34 -1.11 -0.67
CA MET A 48 0.78 -1.09 -2.01
C MET A 48 -0.65 -1.60 -2.01
N ASP A 49 -1.50 -0.86 -2.71
CA ASP A 49 -2.80 -1.35 -3.13
C ASP A 49 -3.02 -1.05 -4.61
N THR A 50 -3.73 -1.94 -5.29
CA THR A 50 -3.98 -1.84 -6.74
C THR A 50 -5.47 -1.84 -6.98
N GLU A 51 -6.01 -0.71 -7.41
CA GLU A 51 -7.35 -0.62 -7.99
C GLU A 51 -7.17 -0.51 -9.48
N PHE A 52 -7.72 -1.42 -10.28
CA PHE A 52 -7.57 -1.31 -11.72
C PHE A 52 -8.23 -0.02 -12.25
N PRO A 53 -7.52 0.91 -12.97
CA PRO A 53 -6.19 0.80 -13.57
C PRO A 53 -5.13 1.72 -12.92
N GLY A 54 -4.79 1.49 -11.66
CA GLY A 54 -3.87 2.31 -10.87
C GLY A 54 -3.19 1.53 -9.73
N VAL A 55 -2.09 2.10 -9.24
CA VAL A 55 -1.30 1.56 -8.13
C VAL A 55 -1.09 2.69 -7.14
N VAL A 56 -1.21 2.39 -5.84
CA VAL A 56 -0.77 3.31 -4.80
C VAL A 56 0.45 2.80 -4.09
N VAL A 57 1.42 3.68 -3.85
CA VAL A 57 2.64 3.43 -3.08
C VAL A 57 2.66 4.43 -1.92
N ARG A 58 2.74 3.93 -0.69
CA ARG A 58 2.83 4.78 0.51
C ARG A 58 4.11 4.52 1.28
N ASN A 59 4.81 5.59 1.62
CA ASN A 59 6.02 5.56 2.43
C ASN A 59 5.67 6.12 3.84
N LEU A 60 6.01 5.40 4.93
CA LEU A 60 5.98 5.96 6.30
C LEU A 60 7.33 6.49 6.81
N PRO A 61 7.35 7.72 7.36
CA PRO A 61 8.60 8.35 7.79
C PRO A 61 9.32 7.55 8.86
N LYS A 62 10.66 7.53 8.81
CA LYS A 62 11.47 7.33 10.02
C LYS A 62 11.10 8.42 11.03
N PHE A 63 11.03 8.02 12.30
CA PHE A 63 10.74 8.88 13.46
C PHE A 63 11.27 10.31 13.29
N GLY A 64 10.38 11.30 13.35
CA GLY A 64 10.72 12.73 13.32
C GLY A 64 10.52 13.47 11.99
N SER A 65 10.21 12.79 10.88
CA SER A 65 9.80 13.49 9.64
C SER A 65 8.29 13.76 9.61
N SER A 66 7.93 15.00 9.28
CA SER A 66 6.60 15.55 9.55
C SER A 66 5.51 15.05 8.60
N ASN A 67 5.86 14.46 7.45
CA ASN A 67 4.93 14.20 6.35
C ASN A 67 4.93 12.73 5.88
N SER A 68 3.73 12.21 5.62
CA SER A 68 3.52 10.92 4.94
C SER A 68 3.13 11.17 3.49
N PHE A 69 3.62 10.35 2.56
CA PHE A 69 3.34 10.51 1.13
C PHE A 69 2.55 9.34 0.59
N ILE A 70 1.53 9.64 -0.21
CA ILE A 70 0.73 8.66 -0.95
C ILE A 70 0.88 8.98 -2.44
N TRP A 71 1.50 8.10 -3.22
CA TRP A 71 1.55 8.24 -4.68
C TRP A 71 0.45 7.43 -5.31
N GLU A 72 -0.37 8.06 -6.16
CA GLU A 72 -1.43 7.41 -6.92
C GLU A 72 -1.08 7.43 -8.41
N PHE A 73 -0.62 6.29 -8.93
CA PHE A 73 -0.25 6.13 -10.32
C PHE A 73 -1.46 5.79 -11.17
N ASN A 74 -1.73 6.62 -12.18
CA ASN A 74 -2.86 6.46 -13.10
C ASN A 74 -2.38 5.89 -14.43
N PHE A 75 -2.82 4.70 -14.84
CA PHE A 75 -2.35 4.06 -16.08
C PHE A 75 -3.27 4.30 -17.29
N CYS A 76 -2.70 4.29 -18.49
CA CYS A 76 -3.44 4.48 -19.75
C CYS A 76 -3.75 3.18 -20.51
N ASN A 77 -3.19 2.04 -20.10
CA ASN A 77 -3.25 0.80 -20.85
C ASN A 77 -4.65 0.16 -20.90
N PHE A 78 -5.60 0.59 -20.07
CA PHE A 78 -6.95 0.05 -20.10
C PHE A 78 -7.90 0.90 -20.94
N ASP A 79 -8.53 0.26 -21.92
CA ASP A 79 -9.59 0.82 -22.75
C ASP A 79 -10.89 0.03 -22.53
N VAL A 80 -11.87 0.67 -21.90
CA VAL A 80 -13.20 0.10 -21.63
C VAL A 80 -13.88 -0.35 -22.93
N THR A 81 -13.60 0.30 -24.06
CA THR A 81 -14.25 -0.03 -25.34
C THR A 81 -13.64 -1.25 -26.03
N ARG A 82 -12.42 -1.66 -25.62
CA ARG A 82 -11.64 -2.71 -26.30
C ARG A 82 -11.37 -3.94 -25.44
N HIS A 83 -11.24 -3.77 -24.14
CA HIS A 83 -10.87 -4.86 -23.24
C HIS A 83 -12.09 -5.46 -22.56
N LEU A 84 -12.06 -6.79 -22.39
CA LEU A 84 -13.06 -7.53 -21.62
C LEU A 84 -13.08 -7.02 -20.18
N HIS A 85 -14.27 -6.80 -19.64
CA HIS A 85 -14.48 -6.30 -18.28
C HIS A 85 -15.86 -6.70 -17.77
N ALA A 86 -16.02 -6.73 -16.45
CA ALA A 86 -17.33 -6.84 -15.82
C ALA A 86 -18.00 -5.45 -15.81
N PRO A 87 -19.20 -5.28 -16.39
CA PRO A 87 -19.89 -3.98 -16.43
C PRO A 87 -20.11 -3.39 -15.03
N ASP A 88 -20.51 -4.22 -14.07
CA ASP A 88 -20.72 -3.80 -12.67
C ASP A 88 -19.44 -3.23 -12.04
N SER A 89 -18.28 -3.79 -12.37
CA SER A 89 -16.98 -3.29 -11.89
C SER A 89 -16.64 -1.94 -12.51
N ILE A 90 -16.92 -1.72 -13.80
CA ILE A 90 -16.68 -0.42 -14.45
C ILE A 90 -17.60 0.65 -13.85
N ASP A 91 -18.86 0.33 -13.60
CA ASP A 91 -19.80 1.27 -13.01
C ASP A 91 -19.44 1.59 -11.56
N LEU A 92 -18.97 0.60 -10.80
CA LEU A 92 -18.40 0.83 -9.47
C LEU A 92 -17.20 1.79 -9.53
N LEU A 93 -16.23 1.52 -10.40
CA LEU A 93 -15.01 2.34 -10.53
C LEU A 93 -15.33 3.78 -10.98
N ARG A 94 -16.30 3.97 -11.89
CA ARG A 94 -16.82 5.30 -12.26
C ARG A 94 -17.42 6.03 -11.06
N ARG A 95 -18.25 5.34 -10.25
CA ARG A 95 -18.84 5.92 -9.03
C ARG A 95 -17.79 6.28 -7.98
N GLN A 96 -16.64 5.58 -7.98
CA GLN A 96 -15.50 5.89 -7.12
C GLN A 96 -14.63 7.04 -7.64
N GLY A 97 -14.90 7.54 -8.85
CA GLY A 97 -14.25 8.71 -9.44
C GLY A 97 -13.21 8.40 -10.50
N ILE A 98 -13.11 7.15 -10.98
CA ILE A 98 -12.20 6.81 -12.09
C ILE A 98 -12.75 7.36 -13.41
N ASP A 99 -11.94 8.19 -14.07
CA ASP A 99 -12.19 8.71 -15.41
C ASP A 99 -11.34 7.94 -16.44
N PHE A 100 -11.94 6.90 -17.01
CA PHE A 100 -11.28 6.04 -17.99
C PHE A 100 -10.78 6.78 -19.24
N GLU A 101 -11.44 7.87 -19.65
CA GLU A 101 -10.99 8.64 -20.81
C GLU A 101 -9.79 9.52 -20.46
N LYS A 102 -9.78 10.10 -19.26
CA LYS A 102 -8.60 10.80 -18.72
C LYS A 102 -7.41 9.85 -18.57
N ASN A 103 -7.63 8.66 -18.01
CA ASN A 103 -6.63 7.60 -17.91
C ASN A 103 -6.05 7.26 -19.29
N ARG A 104 -6.89 7.01 -20.30
CA ARG A 104 -6.45 6.71 -21.66
C ARG A 104 -5.61 7.82 -22.29
N ARG A 105 -5.94 9.09 -22.03
CA ARG A 105 -5.26 10.26 -22.63
C ARG A 105 -3.98 10.68 -21.93
N PHE A 106 -3.96 10.62 -20.60
CA PHE A 106 -2.92 11.24 -19.78
C PHE A 106 -2.22 10.26 -18.83
N GLY A 107 -2.70 9.02 -18.77
CA GLY A 107 -2.17 7.98 -17.91
C GLY A 107 -0.79 7.50 -18.35
N ILE A 108 -0.10 6.89 -17.41
CA ILE A 108 1.24 6.33 -17.55
C ILE A 108 1.14 5.03 -18.33
N HIS A 109 2.08 4.79 -19.24
CA HIS A 109 2.22 3.49 -19.88
C HIS A 109 2.92 2.53 -18.92
N THR A 110 2.34 1.35 -18.66
CA THR A 110 2.85 0.37 -17.68
C THR A 110 4.29 -0.04 -17.95
N ALA A 111 4.70 -0.18 -19.22
CA ALA A 111 6.09 -0.49 -19.57
C ALA A 111 7.08 0.62 -19.14
N HIS A 112 6.68 1.89 -19.23
CA HIS A 112 7.51 3.01 -18.79
C HIS A 112 7.59 3.06 -17.26
N PHE A 113 6.46 2.86 -16.59
CA PHE A 113 6.41 2.72 -15.13
C PHE A 113 7.32 1.58 -14.63
N ALA A 114 7.26 0.40 -15.26
CA ALA A 114 8.10 -0.73 -14.91
C ALA A 114 9.60 -0.42 -15.05
N ALA A 115 10.00 0.29 -16.11
CA ALA A 115 11.37 0.74 -16.28
C ALA A 115 11.82 1.71 -15.17
N LEU A 116 10.95 2.60 -14.71
CA LEU A 116 11.22 3.52 -13.60
C LEU A 116 11.29 2.81 -12.24
N MET A 117 10.39 1.86 -11.99
CA MET A 117 10.40 1.00 -10.79
C MET A 117 11.72 0.25 -10.63
N MET A 118 12.25 -0.30 -11.72
CA MET A 118 13.53 -1.02 -11.72
C MET A 118 14.73 -0.10 -11.44
N ARG A 119 14.61 1.21 -11.70
CA ARG A 119 15.69 2.19 -11.56
C ARG A 119 15.62 3.01 -10.26
N SER A 120 14.46 3.06 -9.62
CA SER A 120 14.20 3.92 -8.46
C SER A 120 14.66 3.35 -7.13
N GLY A 121 15.09 2.08 -7.11
CA GLY A 121 15.43 1.36 -5.90
C GLY A 121 14.21 0.88 -5.12
N LEU A 122 12.99 0.98 -5.68
CA LEU A 122 11.76 0.36 -5.15
C LEU A 122 11.73 -1.16 -5.36
N ALA A 123 12.27 -1.62 -6.48
CA ALA A 123 12.42 -3.03 -6.81
C ALA A 123 13.84 -3.52 -6.49
N CYS A 124 13.97 -4.80 -6.13
CA CYS A 124 15.25 -5.46 -5.85
C CYS A 124 16.09 -4.78 -4.73
N ASN A 125 15.43 -4.17 -3.75
CA ASN A 125 16.07 -3.52 -2.62
C ASN A 125 15.67 -4.21 -1.31
N ASN A 126 16.61 -4.96 -0.72
CA ASN A 126 16.37 -5.74 0.50
C ASN A 126 16.10 -4.89 1.75
N ASN A 127 16.32 -3.58 1.69
CA ASN A 127 16.00 -2.65 2.78
C ASN A 127 14.55 -2.15 2.73
N ILE A 128 13.78 -2.56 1.71
CA ILE A 128 12.38 -2.21 1.52
C ILE A 128 11.51 -3.42 1.81
N HIS A 129 10.48 -3.19 2.62
CA HIS A 129 9.46 -4.17 2.95
C HIS A 129 8.12 -3.74 2.34
N TRP A 130 7.61 -4.56 1.42
CA TRP A 130 6.32 -4.32 0.78
C TRP A 130 5.19 -4.87 1.66
N ILE A 131 4.10 -4.14 1.79
CA ILE A 131 2.94 -4.51 2.59
C ILE A 131 1.70 -4.44 1.69
N THR A 132 1.02 -5.56 1.53
CA THR A 132 -0.17 -5.67 0.67
C THR A 132 -1.32 -6.31 1.45
N PHE A 133 -2.55 -6.15 0.95
CA PHE A 133 -3.70 -6.92 1.41
C PHE A 133 -4.17 -7.75 0.22
N HIS A 134 -3.92 -9.07 0.24
CA HIS A 134 -4.28 -9.97 -0.87
C HIS A 134 -3.55 -9.70 -2.21
N GLY A 135 -2.38 -9.06 -2.18
CA GLY A 135 -1.55 -8.81 -3.37
C GLY A 135 -0.58 -9.95 -3.65
N ALA A 136 -0.30 -10.22 -4.92
CA ALA A 136 0.60 -11.31 -5.33
C ALA A 136 1.89 -10.82 -6.00
N TYR A 137 2.97 -10.59 -5.25
CA TYR A 137 4.32 -10.30 -5.79
C TYR A 137 5.45 -10.72 -4.81
N ASP A 138 6.68 -10.81 -5.35
CA ASP A 138 7.92 -11.47 -4.87
C ASP A 138 8.39 -11.30 -3.38
N PHE A 139 9.54 -11.91 -3.04
CA PHE A 139 10.20 -11.91 -1.73
C PHE A 139 10.25 -10.52 -1.04
N GLY A 140 9.94 -10.48 0.26
CA GLY A 140 9.92 -9.24 1.05
C GLY A 140 8.54 -8.57 1.16
N VAL A 141 7.49 -9.23 0.67
CA VAL A 141 6.09 -8.82 0.84
C VAL A 141 5.47 -9.42 2.11
N TYR A 142 4.79 -8.60 2.90
CA TYR A 142 3.89 -9.01 3.96
C TYR A 142 2.45 -8.89 3.49
N ASP A 143 1.76 -10.03 3.32
CA ASP A 143 0.32 -10.05 3.05
C ASP A 143 -0.45 -9.98 4.37
N VAL A 144 -1.09 -8.84 4.62
CA VAL A 144 -1.89 -8.61 5.84
C VAL A 144 -2.99 -9.67 5.98
N LYS A 145 -3.56 -10.16 4.88
CA LYS A 145 -4.59 -11.21 4.91
C LYS A 145 -4.02 -12.55 5.36
N HIS A 146 -2.78 -12.87 5.00
CA HIS A 146 -2.07 -14.05 5.50
C HIS A 146 -1.80 -13.92 7.01
N LEU A 147 -1.35 -12.74 7.46
CA LEU A 147 -1.07 -12.49 8.88
C LEU A 147 -2.29 -12.71 9.80
N LEU A 148 -3.51 -12.51 9.29
CA LEU A 148 -4.74 -12.76 10.05
C LEU A 148 -4.85 -14.22 10.54
N LYS A 149 -4.25 -15.18 9.83
CA LYS A 149 -4.26 -16.60 10.26
C LYS A 149 -3.60 -16.81 11.62
N PHE A 150 -2.67 -15.95 11.99
CA PHE A 150 -1.97 -16.01 13.28
C PHE A 150 -2.61 -15.12 14.34
N CYS A 151 -3.71 -14.43 14.02
CA CYS A 151 -4.38 -13.48 14.90
C CYS A 151 -5.76 -14.01 15.30
N PRO A 152 -5.96 -14.44 16.57
CA PRO A 152 -7.26 -14.89 17.04
C PRO A 152 -8.33 -13.79 16.86
N ASN A 153 -9.50 -14.17 16.34
CA ASN A 153 -10.67 -13.29 16.15
C ASN A 153 -10.55 -12.20 15.08
N LEU A 154 -9.51 -12.22 14.23
CA LEU A 154 -9.43 -11.35 13.05
C LEU A 154 -9.67 -12.16 11.76
N TYR A 155 -10.70 -11.79 11.00
CA TYR A 155 -11.05 -12.45 9.74
C TYR A 155 -11.94 -11.57 8.85
N GLY A 156 -11.97 -11.88 7.55
CA GLY A 156 -12.76 -11.17 6.53
C GLY A 156 -11.93 -10.22 5.67
N GLY A 157 -12.61 -9.29 4.99
CA GLY A 157 -11.97 -8.24 4.19
C GLY A 157 -11.39 -7.09 5.04
N LEU A 158 -10.60 -6.23 4.41
CA LEU A 158 -9.84 -5.15 5.08
C LEU A 158 -10.71 -4.29 6.01
N ASP A 159 -11.88 -3.85 5.54
CA ASP A 159 -12.80 -3.02 6.34
C ASP A 159 -13.28 -3.73 7.61
N ARG A 160 -13.49 -5.05 7.57
CA ARG A 160 -13.93 -5.83 8.74
C ARG A 160 -12.79 -5.98 9.74
N VAL A 161 -11.59 -6.27 9.24
CA VAL A 161 -10.37 -6.40 10.06
C VAL A 161 -10.09 -5.09 10.78
N CYS A 162 -10.17 -3.96 10.07
CA CYS A 162 -9.91 -2.65 10.66
C CYS A 162 -10.94 -2.27 11.73
N LYS A 163 -12.23 -2.60 11.51
CA LYS A 163 -13.26 -2.46 12.55
C LYS A 163 -12.94 -3.28 13.80
N SER A 164 -12.49 -4.53 13.64
CA SER A 164 -12.08 -5.38 14.78
C SER A 164 -10.84 -4.84 15.51
N LEU A 165 -9.95 -4.14 14.79
CA LEU A 165 -8.76 -3.49 15.35
C LEU A 165 -9.03 -2.08 15.90
N ASN A 166 -10.28 -1.60 15.87
CA ASN A 166 -10.68 -0.24 16.21
C ASN A 166 -9.90 0.83 15.42
N LEU A 167 -9.70 0.57 14.12
CA LEU A 167 -9.04 1.47 13.19
C LEU A 167 -10.07 2.12 12.27
N ASP A 168 -10.10 3.46 12.31
CA ASP A 168 -10.93 4.26 11.42
C ASP A 168 -10.20 4.60 10.11
N ARG A 169 -10.97 4.67 9.03
CA ARG A 169 -10.47 5.12 7.73
C ARG A 169 -10.18 6.62 7.79
N MET A 170 -8.90 6.97 7.76
CA MET A 170 -8.43 8.34 7.98
C MET A 170 -8.69 9.26 6.77
N ILE A 171 -8.53 8.76 5.55
CA ILE A 171 -8.65 9.54 4.29
C ILE A 171 -9.36 8.68 3.25
N GLY A 172 -10.16 9.28 2.36
CA GLY A 172 -10.74 8.61 1.20
C GLY A 172 -11.91 7.67 1.52
N LYS A 173 -12.39 6.95 0.51
CA LYS A 173 -13.48 5.98 0.62
C LYS A 173 -12.95 4.55 0.50
N SER A 174 -13.75 3.58 0.95
CA SER A 174 -13.50 2.16 0.64
C SER A 174 -13.57 1.93 -0.87
N HIS A 175 -12.69 1.07 -1.39
CA HIS A 175 -12.45 0.82 -2.81
C HIS A 175 -11.78 2.00 -3.53
N GLN A 176 -10.84 2.64 -2.84
CA GLN A 176 -9.92 3.62 -3.42
C GLN A 176 -8.51 3.23 -3.00
N ALA A 177 -7.64 2.91 -3.97
CA ALA A 177 -6.30 2.41 -3.71
C ALA A 177 -5.50 3.28 -2.72
N GLY A 178 -5.71 4.60 -2.74
CA GLY A 178 -5.03 5.53 -1.83
C GLY A 178 -5.47 5.39 -0.38
N SER A 179 -6.76 5.16 -0.20
CA SER A 179 -7.39 4.98 1.10
C SER A 179 -7.14 3.58 1.65
N ASP A 180 -7.20 2.56 0.79
CA ASP A 180 -7.08 1.15 1.15
C ASP A 180 -5.63 0.74 1.42
N SER A 181 -4.65 1.27 0.70
CA SER A 181 -3.21 1.10 1.04
C SER A 181 -2.88 1.73 2.40
N LEU A 182 -3.41 2.93 2.69
CA LEU A 182 -3.29 3.58 4.00
C LEU A 182 -3.86 2.68 5.11
N LEU A 183 -5.07 2.18 4.91
CA LEU A 183 -5.76 1.34 5.87
C LEU A 183 -5.06 -0.02 6.06
N THR A 184 -4.54 -0.60 4.97
CA THR A 184 -3.73 -1.83 4.96
C THR A 184 -2.47 -1.68 5.82
N LEU A 185 -1.75 -0.56 5.66
CA LEU A 185 -0.56 -0.27 6.44
C LEU A 185 -0.87 -0.11 7.93
N HIS A 186 -1.95 0.60 8.27
CA HIS A 186 -2.39 0.77 9.65
C HIS A 186 -2.74 -0.57 10.28
N ALA A 187 -3.46 -1.43 9.56
CA ALA A 187 -3.79 -2.78 10.00
C ALA A 187 -2.53 -3.61 10.24
N PHE A 188 -1.56 -3.59 9.31
CA PHE A 188 -0.29 -4.30 9.46
C PHE A 188 0.46 -3.88 10.73
N LEU A 189 0.67 -2.58 10.94
CA LEU A 189 1.40 -2.08 12.10
C LEU A 189 0.69 -2.41 13.41
N LYS A 190 -0.64 -2.28 13.44
CA LYS A 190 -1.44 -2.62 14.62
C LYS A 190 -1.39 -4.11 14.92
N ILE A 191 -1.42 -4.97 13.89
CA ILE A 191 -1.28 -6.43 14.03
C ILE A 191 0.11 -6.79 14.53
N LYS A 192 1.17 -6.22 13.94
CA LYS A 192 2.56 -6.39 14.37
C LYS A 192 2.69 -6.13 15.86
N ASP A 193 2.21 -4.98 16.30
CA ASP A 193 2.39 -4.52 17.69
C ASP A 193 1.50 -5.29 18.68
N THR A 194 0.26 -5.63 18.30
CA THR A 194 -0.71 -6.21 19.23
C THR A 194 -0.59 -7.73 19.32
N TYR A 195 -0.35 -8.41 18.20
CA TYR A 195 -0.45 -9.87 18.09
C TYR A 195 0.88 -10.55 17.89
N LEU A 196 1.78 -9.95 17.11
CA LEU A 196 3.03 -10.61 16.73
C LEU A 196 4.16 -10.35 17.73
N GLN A 197 4.09 -9.27 18.53
CA GLN A 197 5.05 -8.91 19.60
C GLN A 197 6.52 -9.07 19.19
N THR A 198 6.81 -8.85 17.90
CA THR A 198 8.12 -9.10 17.31
C THR A 198 9.08 -7.97 17.70
N GLN A 199 10.09 -8.30 18.51
CA GLN A 199 11.08 -7.33 19.00
C GLN A 199 12.22 -7.05 17.99
N ASP A 200 12.32 -7.83 16.91
CA ASP A 200 13.36 -7.69 15.89
C ASP A 200 12.89 -8.04 14.47
N GLN A 201 13.60 -7.53 13.46
CA GLN A 201 13.28 -7.77 12.04
C GLN A 201 13.38 -9.26 11.63
N ASN A 202 14.24 -10.06 12.27
CA ASN A 202 14.42 -11.47 11.93
C ASN A 202 13.18 -12.31 12.31
N SER A 203 12.50 -11.94 13.40
CA SER A 203 11.26 -12.60 13.82
C SER A 203 10.07 -12.35 12.88
N MET A 204 10.13 -11.28 12.06
CA MET A 204 9.15 -10.99 11.01
C MET A 204 9.45 -11.71 9.69
N LEU A 205 10.72 -12.04 9.39
CA LEU A 205 11.11 -12.72 8.15
C LEU A 205 10.36 -14.03 7.90
N LYS A 206 9.95 -14.73 8.97
CA LYS A 206 9.16 -15.97 8.87
C LYS A 206 7.77 -15.79 8.24
N TYR A 207 7.27 -14.56 8.17
CA TYR A 207 6.00 -14.21 7.54
C TYR A 207 6.17 -13.50 6.19
N ALA A 208 7.40 -13.15 5.82
CA ALA A 208 7.69 -12.45 4.58
C ALA A 208 7.66 -13.42 3.39
N GLY A 209 7.12 -12.97 2.25
CA GLY A 209 7.05 -13.75 1.02
C GLY A 209 6.01 -14.87 1.04
N VAL A 210 5.14 -14.93 2.05
CA VAL A 210 4.04 -15.91 2.12
C VAL A 210 2.71 -15.20 1.85
N MET A 211 2.03 -15.64 0.79
CA MET A 211 0.78 -15.03 0.30
C MET A 211 -0.43 -15.87 0.71
N TYR A 212 -1.52 -15.19 1.07
CA TYR A 212 -2.76 -15.88 1.44
C TYR A 212 -3.27 -16.74 0.27
N GLY A 213 -3.33 -18.06 0.49
CA GLY A 213 -3.83 -19.01 -0.52
C GLY A 213 -2.80 -19.57 -1.50
N LEU A 214 -1.52 -19.18 -1.38
CA LEU A 214 -0.39 -19.75 -2.12
C LEU A 214 0.67 -20.37 -1.18
N GLU A 215 0.25 -20.73 0.03
CA GLU A 215 1.09 -21.42 1.01
C GLU A 215 1.42 -22.83 0.49
N VAL A 216 2.71 -23.16 0.37
CA VAL A 216 3.15 -24.53 0.11
C VAL A 216 2.98 -25.33 1.42
N PRO A 217 2.32 -26.50 1.40
CA PRO A 217 2.09 -27.34 2.59
C PRO A 217 3.36 -27.76 3.33
#